data_AF-A0AA36ATF6-F1
#
_entry.id   AF-A0AA36ATF6-F1
#
_cell.length_a   1.000
_cell.length_b   1.000
_cell.length_c   1.000
_cell.angle_alpha   90.00
_cell.angle_beta   90.00
_cell.angle_gamma   90.00
#
_symmetry.space_group_name_H-M   'P 1'
#
loop_
_entity.id
_entity.type
_entity.pdbx_description
1 polymer ?
#
loop_
_entity_poly.entity_id
_entity_poly.type
_entity_poly.pdbx_seq_one_letter_code
_entity_poly.pdbx_strand_id
1 'polypeptide(L)'
;MRNRLNQQLNRQPPYRLLLKVKFFVPPHSLLQNTTRHQFSLQVIKDLMSQKLQVSDKTTCINICALLAQLSKLDQNPVTEFTESIYTTLVEKIGGGLALASEVAEQHTSISTLNPIQAEYKLLQEVAELPNYGISFHEAKNCSGENVHIGVGPEGITIFDENLIQVETVDFHMMQKATLADRLVFVQLINQATEEDSRTVGFKLVSEKAAKALYRCMTETHSFYRCDTVRSIVATQYCRDLKGTFVSLFNENTSLGKTYIFDIKRTSQEVHDHVRRKLYKMSNDIETETNSTATNMSNDPEETEVSSLRNTVQTVKDSLTCRICMNANISTVLCPCGHLVCCRACAPHIKECPLCREKIIRIQKIYLPFESFTANNSDEDS
;
A
#
# COMPACT_ATOMS: atom_id res chain seq x y z
N MET A 1 -6.25 -2.68 -11.91
CA MET A 1 -7.70 -2.71 -12.30
C MET A 1 -8.05 -4.13 -12.72
N ARG A 2 -9.02 -4.79 -12.07
CA ARG A 2 -9.30 -6.23 -12.32
C ARG A 2 -10.75 -6.52 -12.72
N ASN A 3 -11.71 -5.71 -12.26
CA ASN A 3 -13.14 -5.95 -12.51
C ASN A 3 -13.58 -5.37 -13.86
N ARG A 4 -14.66 -5.93 -14.43
CA ARG A 4 -15.22 -5.45 -15.69
C ARG A 4 -15.80 -4.04 -15.53
N LEU A 5 -15.68 -3.21 -16.57
CA LEU A 5 -16.16 -1.82 -16.53
C LEU A 5 -17.68 -1.72 -16.31
N ASN A 6 -18.45 -2.57 -16.98
CA ASN A 6 -19.92 -2.61 -16.88
C ASN A 6 -20.43 -2.99 -15.48
N GLN A 7 -19.65 -3.73 -14.70
CA GLN A 7 -19.97 -4.08 -13.30
C GLN A 7 -19.63 -2.95 -12.32
N GLN A 8 -18.69 -2.08 -12.68
CA GLN A 8 -18.25 -0.97 -11.81
C GLN A 8 -19.02 0.32 -12.08
N LEU A 9 -19.47 0.51 -13.31
CA LEU A 9 -20.20 1.69 -13.76
C LEU A 9 -21.69 1.34 -13.81
N ASN A 10 -22.44 1.70 -12.76
CA ASN A 10 -23.90 1.53 -12.66
C ASN A 10 -24.69 2.43 -13.64
N ARG A 11 -24.12 2.80 -14.78
CA ARG A 11 -24.70 3.70 -15.78
C ARG A 11 -24.59 3.07 -17.17
N GLN A 12 -25.51 3.42 -18.06
CA GLN A 12 -25.39 3.07 -19.47
C GLN A 12 -24.33 3.96 -20.16
N PRO A 13 -23.72 3.49 -21.27
CA PRO A 13 -22.79 4.30 -22.06
C PRO A 13 -23.43 5.63 -22.52
N PRO A 14 -22.62 6.69 -22.78
CA PRO A 14 -21.16 6.71 -22.81
C PRO A 14 -20.50 6.80 -21.43
N TYR A 15 -19.45 6.01 -21.22
CA TYR A 15 -18.66 6.05 -19.99
C TYR A 15 -17.70 7.24 -19.99
N ARG A 16 -17.74 8.04 -18.93
CA ARG A 16 -16.81 9.17 -18.73
C ARG A 16 -15.76 8.75 -17.69
N LEU A 17 -14.54 8.55 -18.16
CA LEU A 17 -13.38 8.22 -17.34
C LEU A 17 -12.37 9.36 -17.44
N LEU A 18 -11.70 9.66 -16.33
CA LEU A 18 -10.65 10.66 -16.26
C LEU A 18 -9.36 9.98 -15.84
N LEU A 19 -8.28 10.20 -16.60
CA LEU A 19 -6.94 9.79 -16.21
C LEU A 19 -6.51 10.61 -14.99
N LYS A 20 -6.06 9.95 -13.93
CA LYS A 20 -5.54 10.58 -12.71
C LYS A 20 -4.33 9.81 -12.19
N VAL A 21 -3.40 10.52 -11.56
CA VAL A 21 -2.36 9.89 -10.75
C VAL A 21 -3.01 9.35 -9.48
N LYS A 22 -2.72 8.08 -9.17
CA LYS A 22 -3.21 7.42 -7.96
C LYS A 22 -2.14 7.33 -6.87
N PHE A 23 -0.93 6.95 -7.26
CA PHE A 23 0.21 6.82 -6.37
C PHE A 23 1.24 7.86 -6.75
N PHE A 24 1.43 8.83 -5.86
CA PHE A 24 2.40 9.89 -6.03
C PHE A 24 3.77 9.40 -5.54
N VAL A 25 4.81 9.67 -6.31
CA VAL A 25 6.19 9.30 -5.99
C VAL A 25 7.07 10.53 -6.17
N PRO A 26 8.27 10.55 -5.57
CA PRO A 26 9.22 11.62 -5.79
C PRO A 26 9.56 11.78 -7.29
N PRO A 27 9.77 13.01 -7.77
CA PRO A 27 9.98 13.28 -9.20
C PRO A 27 11.21 12.57 -9.78
N HIS A 28 12.26 12.36 -8.98
CA HIS A 28 13.47 11.65 -9.40
C HIS A 28 13.23 10.15 -9.67
N SER A 29 12.16 9.56 -9.11
CA SER A 29 11.77 8.16 -9.37
C SER A 29 11.02 7.98 -10.70
N LEU A 30 10.52 9.08 -11.29
CA LEU A 30 9.82 9.04 -12.57
C LEU A 30 10.82 9.06 -13.72
N LEU A 31 11.13 7.92 -14.32
CA LEU A 31 12.21 7.84 -15.34
C LEU A 31 11.85 8.53 -16.67
N GLN A 32 10.56 8.57 -17.04
CA GLN A 32 10.10 9.09 -18.31
C GLN A 32 9.60 10.54 -18.20
N ASN A 33 10.02 11.40 -19.14
CA ASN A 33 9.55 12.79 -19.24
C ASN A 33 8.02 12.87 -19.40
N THR A 34 7.43 11.96 -20.18
CA THR A 34 5.97 11.92 -20.40
C THR A 34 5.20 11.62 -19.11
N THR A 35 5.73 10.76 -18.23
CA THR A 35 5.12 10.50 -16.93
C THR A 35 5.25 11.69 -16.01
N ARG A 36 6.42 12.36 -15.98
CA ARG A 36 6.60 13.62 -15.23
C ARG A 36 5.60 14.68 -15.67
N HIS A 37 5.40 14.83 -16.96
CA HIS A 37 4.39 15.74 -17.51
C HIS A 37 2.96 15.38 -17.06
N GLN A 38 2.57 14.10 -17.05
CA GLN A 38 1.26 13.70 -16.52
C GLN A 38 1.11 13.99 -15.01
N PHE A 39 2.20 13.86 -14.24
CA PHE A 39 2.23 14.22 -12.83
C PHE A 39 2.09 15.73 -12.64
N SER A 40 2.80 16.55 -13.44
CA SER A 40 2.71 18.01 -13.35
C SER A 40 1.29 18.49 -13.66
N LEU A 41 0.64 17.95 -14.70
CA LEU A 41 -0.75 18.27 -15.02
C LEU A 41 -1.72 17.93 -13.87
N GLN A 42 -1.53 16.78 -13.22
CA GLN A 42 -2.36 16.39 -12.07
C GLN A 42 -2.13 17.31 -10.87
N VAL A 43 -0.87 17.67 -10.58
CA VAL A 43 -0.50 18.62 -9.52
C VAL A 43 -1.06 20.01 -9.78
N ILE A 44 -0.92 20.54 -10.99
CA ILE A 44 -1.50 21.83 -11.40
C ILE A 44 -3.00 21.82 -11.15
N LYS A 45 -3.68 20.75 -11.54
CA LYS A 45 -5.12 20.61 -11.30
C LYS A 45 -5.47 20.60 -9.81
N ASP A 46 -4.70 19.88 -9.00
CA ASP A 46 -4.94 19.77 -7.55
C ASP A 46 -4.63 21.08 -6.80
N LEU A 47 -3.63 21.85 -7.25
CA LEU A 47 -3.33 23.21 -6.77
C LEU A 47 -4.46 24.19 -7.12
N MET A 48 -4.88 24.22 -8.40
CA MET A 48 -5.94 25.13 -8.88
C MET A 48 -7.30 24.84 -8.26
N SER A 49 -7.55 23.58 -7.85
CA SER A 49 -8.77 23.21 -7.12
C SER A 49 -8.64 23.31 -5.61
N GLN A 50 -7.52 23.85 -5.09
CA GLN A 50 -7.20 23.96 -3.66
C GLN A 50 -7.26 22.63 -2.88
N LYS A 51 -7.15 21.51 -3.58
CA LYS A 51 -7.05 20.20 -2.95
C LYS A 51 -5.68 20.01 -2.31
N LEU A 52 -4.66 20.58 -2.95
CA LEU A 52 -3.31 20.65 -2.43
C LEU A 52 -3.05 22.09 -1.96
N GLN A 53 -3.06 22.29 -0.65
CA GLN A 53 -2.87 23.60 -0.04
C GLN A 53 -1.38 23.89 0.16
N VAL A 54 -1.02 25.15 -0.03
CA VAL A 54 0.35 25.65 0.16
C VAL A 54 0.35 26.61 1.35
N SER A 55 0.98 26.20 2.45
CA SER A 55 1.00 26.99 3.69
C SER A 55 2.19 27.94 3.76
N ASP A 56 3.34 27.55 3.21
CA ASP A 56 4.56 28.37 3.25
C ASP A 56 4.56 29.46 2.17
N LYS A 57 4.94 30.67 2.58
CA LYS A 57 5.02 31.83 1.68
C LYS A 57 6.03 31.59 0.55
N THR A 58 7.21 31.08 0.87
CA THR A 58 8.30 30.89 -0.10
C THR A 58 7.92 29.84 -1.13
N THR A 59 7.40 28.70 -0.68
CA THR A 59 6.91 27.63 -1.56
C THR A 59 5.78 28.11 -2.46
N CYS A 60 4.85 28.94 -1.94
CA CYS A 60 3.78 29.53 -2.74
C CYS A 60 4.34 30.41 -3.86
N ILE A 61 5.33 31.25 -3.55
CA ILE A 61 5.99 32.11 -4.54
C ILE A 61 6.67 31.25 -5.62
N ASN A 62 7.45 30.25 -5.22
CA ASN A 62 8.17 29.34 -6.13
C ASN A 62 7.20 28.62 -7.08
N ILE A 63 6.13 28.03 -6.53
CA ILE A 63 5.10 27.33 -7.31
C ILE A 63 4.43 28.29 -8.30
N CYS A 64 3.99 29.47 -7.85
CA CYS A 64 3.35 30.46 -8.73
C CYS A 64 4.27 30.91 -9.87
N ALA A 65 5.55 31.14 -9.60
CA ALA A 65 6.53 31.51 -10.61
C ALA A 65 6.74 30.38 -11.64
N LEU A 66 6.81 29.12 -11.19
CA LEU A 66 6.95 27.96 -12.07
C LEU A 66 5.70 27.75 -12.95
N LEU A 67 4.50 27.98 -12.40
CA LEU A 67 3.25 27.94 -13.17
C LEU A 67 3.17 29.07 -14.22
N ALA A 68 3.66 30.26 -13.86
CA ALA A 68 3.80 31.36 -14.82
C ALA A 68 4.74 30.98 -15.97
N GLN A 69 5.90 30.37 -15.68
CA GLN A 69 6.84 29.91 -16.70
C GLN A 69 6.21 28.84 -17.61
N LEU A 70 5.46 27.89 -17.06
CA LEU A 70 4.78 26.85 -17.83
C LEU A 70 3.65 27.41 -18.71
N SER A 71 2.88 28.37 -18.21
CA SER A 71 1.79 29.00 -18.97
C SER A 71 2.28 29.95 -20.06
N LYS A 72 3.45 30.58 -19.89
CA LYS A 72 4.10 31.43 -20.90
C LYS A 72 4.48 30.64 -22.16
N LEU A 73 4.77 29.35 -22.03
CA LEU A 73 5.19 28.48 -23.13
C LEU A 73 4.01 28.00 -24.00
N ASP A 74 2.79 28.00 -23.44
CA ASP A 74 1.55 27.68 -24.17
C ASP A 74 0.95 28.89 -24.90
N GLN A 75 1.33 30.12 -24.51
CA GLN A 75 0.85 31.36 -25.12
C GLN A 75 1.88 31.92 -26.11
N ASN A 76 1.42 32.57 -27.18
CA ASN A 76 2.29 33.23 -28.16
C ASN A 76 3.28 34.17 -27.44
N PRO A 77 4.55 34.28 -27.90
CA PRO A 77 5.62 35.05 -27.24
C PRO A 77 5.39 36.57 -27.15
N VAL A 78 4.19 37.04 -27.53
CA VAL A 78 3.82 38.45 -27.71
C VAL A 78 3.02 39.00 -26.51
N THR A 79 2.43 38.15 -25.67
CA THR A 79 1.74 38.61 -24.46
C THR A 79 2.73 38.92 -23.34
N GLU A 80 2.95 40.20 -23.07
CA GLU A 80 3.63 40.65 -21.85
C GLU A 80 2.89 40.08 -20.64
N PHE A 81 3.64 39.46 -19.73
CA PHE A 81 3.08 38.94 -18.49
C PHE A 81 2.71 40.12 -17.60
N THR A 82 1.41 40.41 -17.48
CA THR A 82 0.92 41.52 -16.66
C THR A 82 0.86 41.13 -15.19
N GLU A 83 0.98 42.12 -14.30
CA GLU A 83 0.87 41.95 -12.83
C GLU A 83 -0.42 41.20 -12.44
N SER A 84 -1.51 41.41 -13.19
CA SER A 84 -2.80 40.74 -13.01
C SER A 84 -2.75 39.21 -13.15
N ILE A 85 -1.83 38.65 -13.94
CA ILE A 85 -1.68 37.19 -14.09
C ILE A 85 -1.11 36.60 -12.81
N TYR A 86 -0.10 37.23 -12.22
CA TYR A 86 0.49 36.77 -10.95
C TYR A 86 -0.52 36.86 -9.82
N THR A 87 -1.28 37.96 -9.74
CA THR A 87 -2.36 38.13 -8.77
C THR A 87 -3.40 37.02 -8.89
N THR A 88 -3.80 36.67 -10.11
CA THR A 88 -4.76 35.58 -10.38
C THR A 88 -4.20 34.21 -9.97
N LEU A 89 -2.93 33.93 -10.23
CA LEU A 89 -2.29 32.67 -9.85
C LEU A 89 -2.20 32.51 -8.34
N VAL A 90 -1.75 33.56 -7.65
CA VAL A 90 -1.64 33.61 -6.19
C VAL A 90 -3.01 33.44 -5.54
N GLU A 91 -4.03 34.14 -6.03
CA GLU A 91 -5.41 34.02 -5.54
C GLU A 91 -5.95 32.59 -5.70
N LYS A 92 -5.75 31.97 -6.87
CA LYS A 92 -6.21 30.59 -7.14
C LYS A 92 -5.56 29.57 -6.21
N ILE A 93 -4.27 29.75 -5.92
CA ILE A 93 -3.52 28.87 -5.01
C ILE A 93 -3.85 29.14 -3.53
N GLY A 94 -4.52 30.25 -3.23
CA GLY A 94 -4.91 30.63 -1.88
C GLY A 94 -3.83 31.44 -1.14
N GLY A 95 -2.87 32.01 -1.87
CA GLY A 95 -1.89 32.96 -1.32
C GLY A 95 -2.47 34.37 -1.18
N GLY A 96 -1.83 35.20 -0.35
CA GLY A 96 -2.20 36.60 -0.21
C GLY A 96 -1.78 37.43 -1.44
N LEU A 97 -2.66 38.29 -1.95
CA LEU A 97 -2.43 39.06 -3.19
C LEU A 97 -1.13 39.90 -3.17
N ALA A 98 -0.65 40.29 -1.99
CA ALA A 98 0.61 41.00 -1.82
C ALA A 98 1.85 40.22 -2.33
N LEU A 99 1.73 38.90 -2.48
CA LEU A 99 2.81 38.05 -3.00
C LEU A 99 3.05 38.20 -4.51
N ALA A 100 2.14 38.83 -5.25
CA ALA A 100 2.22 38.92 -6.71
C ALA A 100 3.52 39.59 -7.22
N SER A 101 4.01 40.64 -6.52
CA SER A 101 5.27 41.30 -6.86
C SER A 101 6.47 40.37 -6.67
N GLU A 102 6.51 39.63 -5.56
CA GLU A 102 7.59 38.67 -5.26
C GLU A 102 7.58 37.51 -6.26
N VAL A 103 6.40 37.07 -6.71
CA VAL A 103 6.24 36.07 -7.78
C VAL A 103 6.80 36.58 -9.10
N ALA A 104 6.57 37.86 -9.45
CA ALA A 104 7.09 38.43 -10.68
C ALA A 104 8.63 38.49 -10.70
N GLU A 105 9.25 38.85 -9.57
CA GLU A 105 10.71 38.84 -9.39
C GLU A 105 11.29 37.42 -9.52
N GLN A 106 10.63 36.44 -8.89
CA GLN A 106 11.05 35.04 -8.99
C GLN A 106 10.87 34.48 -10.40
N HIS A 107 9.75 34.78 -11.08
CA HIS A 107 9.52 34.35 -12.47
C HIS A 107 10.60 34.90 -13.41
N THR A 108 11.03 36.16 -13.21
CA THR A 108 12.13 36.76 -13.97
C THR A 108 13.43 35.97 -13.77
N SER A 109 13.72 35.58 -12.53
CA SER A 109 14.93 34.82 -12.16
C SER A 109 14.95 33.40 -12.75
N ILE A 110 13.79 32.80 -13.03
CA ILE A 110 13.68 31.45 -13.61
C ILE A 110 13.28 31.43 -15.09
N SER A 111 13.25 32.59 -15.74
CA SER A 111 12.77 32.77 -17.12
C SER A 111 13.53 31.95 -18.17
N THR A 112 14.76 31.51 -17.86
CA THR A 112 15.62 30.69 -18.72
C THR A 112 15.29 29.19 -18.69
N LEU A 113 14.41 28.74 -17.78
CA LEU A 113 14.06 27.34 -17.66
C LEU A 113 13.22 26.85 -18.84
N ASN A 114 13.59 25.70 -19.40
CA ASN A 114 12.75 25.03 -20.40
C ASN A 114 11.55 24.32 -19.72
N PRO A 115 10.50 23.94 -20.47
CA PRO A 115 9.29 23.34 -19.89
C PRO A 115 9.57 22.09 -19.05
N ILE A 116 10.46 21.20 -19.51
CA ILE A 116 10.80 19.96 -18.81
C ILE A 116 11.46 20.24 -17.46
N GLN A 117 12.35 21.23 -17.41
CA GLN A 117 13.01 21.67 -16.18
C GLN A 117 12.03 22.36 -15.24
N ALA A 118 11.14 23.20 -15.76
CA ALA A 118 10.12 23.87 -14.97
C ALA A 118 9.12 22.86 -14.36
N GLU A 119 8.68 21.86 -15.13
CA GLU A 119 7.84 20.76 -14.64
C GLU A 119 8.54 19.96 -13.53
N TYR A 120 9.81 19.62 -13.73
CA TYR A 120 10.58 18.88 -12.74
C TYR A 120 10.71 19.67 -11.43
N LYS A 121 11.07 20.96 -11.51
CA LYS A 121 11.16 21.83 -10.34
C LYS A 121 9.81 22.00 -9.64
N LEU A 122 8.72 22.14 -10.39
CA LEU A 122 7.37 22.22 -9.82
C LEU A 122 7.04 20.97 -9.00
N LEU A 123 7.35 19.79 -9.55
CA LEU A 123 7.14 18.53 -8.83
C LEU A 123 8.06 18.39 -7.61
N GLN A 124 9.25 18.98 -7.60
CA GLN A 124 10.13 19.00 -6.43
C GLN A 124 9.52 19.85 -5.31
N GLU A 125 9.13 21.10 -5.61
CA GLU A 125 8.51 22.00 -4.61
C GLU A 125 7.24 21.39 -4.02
N VAL A 126 6.41 20.77 -4.87
CA VAL A 126 5.15 20.18 -4.44
C VAL A 126 5.34 18.88 -3.65
N ALA A 127 6.40 18.10 -3.92
CA ALA A 127 6.66 16.86 -3.21
C ALA A 127 6.97 17.06 -1.72
N GLU A 128 7.44 18.25 -1.33
CA GLU A 128 7.73 18.62 0.06
C GLU A 128 6.47 19.08 0.83
N LEU A 129 5.33 19.26 0.16
CA LEU A 129 4.10 19.68 0.82
C LEU A 129 3.52 18.55 1.67
N PRO A 130 3.00 18.85 2.88
CA PRO A 130 2.54 17.83 3.83
C PRO A 130 1.38 16.97 3.29
N ASN A 131 0.55 17.54 2.43
CA ASN A 131 -0.61 16.86 1.86
C ASN A 131 -0.35 16.27 0.46
N TYR A 132 0.91 16.24 0.00
CA TYR A 132 1.26 15.68 -1.30
C TYR A 132 0.96 14.18 -1.34
N GLY A 133 0.18 13.76 -2.35
CA GLY A 133 -0.19 12.36 -2.53
C GLY A 133 -1.21 11.83 -1.52
N ILE A 134 -1.77 12.66 -0.64
CA ILE A 134 -2.79 12.25 0.32
C ILE A 134 -4.16 12.14 -0.36
N SER A 135 -4.84 11.02 -0.12
CA SER A 135 -6.23 10.79 -0.54
C SER A 135 -7.17 10.98 0.64
N PHE A 136 -8.00 12.03 0.59
CA PHE A 136 -8.96 12.35 1.64
C PHE A 136 -10.28 11.60 1.49
N HIS A 137 -10.82 11.14 2.62
CA HIS A 137 -12.12 10.50 2.75
C HIS A 137 -12.89 11.09 3.93
N GLU A 138 -14.08 11.62 3.67
CA GLU A 138 -14.98 12.11 4.73
C GLU A 138 -15.61 10.93 5.50
N ALA A 139 -15.61 11.04 6.83
CA ALA A 139 -16.17 10.04 7.73
C ALA A 139 -16.64 10.66 9.05
N LYS A 140 -17.23 9.83 9.91
CA LYS A 140 -17.47 10.13 11.32
C LYS A 140 -16.69 9.19 12.21
N ASN A 141 -16.10 9.70 13.29
CA ASN A 141 -15.41 8.88 14.28
C ASN A 141 -16.42 8.13 15.19
N CYS A 142 -15.91 7.33 16.14
CA CYS A 142 -16.74 6.61 17.11
C CYS A 142 -17.56 7.52 18.03
N SER A 143 -17.13 8.78 18.22
CA SER A 143 -17.84 9.82 18.98
C SER A 143 -18.94 10.51 18.17
N GLY A 144 -19.01 10.26 16.86
CA GLY A 144 -20.01 10.84 15.95
C GLY A 144 -19.61 12.17 15.31
N GLU A 145 -18.40 12.65 15.56
CA GLU A 145 -17.85 13.91 15.03
C GLU A 145 -17.41 13.72 13.57
N ASN A 146 -17.56 14.78 12.76
CA ASN A 146 -17.10 14.79 11.38
C ASN A 146 -15.57 14.84 11.35
N VAL A 147 -14.96 13.93 10.58
CA VAL A 147 -13.51 13.84 10.42
C VAL A 147 -13.16 13.60 8.96
N HIS A 148 -11.96 14.01 8.57
CA HIS A 148 -11.36 13.67 7.28
C HIS A 148 -10.23 12.68 7.49
N ILE A 149 -10.22 11.60 6.71
CA ILE A 149 -9.19 10.57 6.77
C ILE A 149 -8.31 10.73 5.54
N GLY A 150 -7.08 11.21 5.75
CA GLY A 150 -6.04 11.26 4.74
C GLY A 150 -5.29 9.93 4.68
N VAL A 151 -5.27 9.29 3.52
CA VAL A 151 -4.47 8.08 3.28
C VAL A 151 -3.25 8.46 2.43
N GLY A 152 -2.05 8.30 2.99
CA GLY A 152 -0.79 8.68 2.36
C GLY A 152 0.25 7.53 2.35
N PRO A 153 1.47 7.79 1.85
CA PRO A 153 2.53 6.79 1.76
C PRO A 153 2.93 6.18 3.11
N GLU A 154 2.91 6.99 4.17
CA GLU A 154 3.37 6.57 5.49
C GLU A 154 2.32 5.80 6.29
N GLY A 155 1.04 6.15 6.11
CA GLY A 155 -0.08 5.59 6.89
C GLY A 155 -1.39 6.35 6.65
N ILE A 156 -2.17 6.49 7.73
CA ILE A 156 -3.40 7.28 7.74
C ILE A 156 -3.27 8.46 8.71
N THR A 157 -3.80 9.61 8.32
CA THR A 157 -3.89 10.81 9.16
C THR A 157 -5.36 11.18 9.33
N ILE A 158 -5.77 11.40 10.57
CA ILE A 158 -7.11 11.82 10.95
C ILE A 158 -7.08 13.33 11.17
N PHE A 159 -7.93 14.04 10.45
CA PHE A 159 -8.14 15.47 10.59
C PHE A 159 -9.55 15.74 11.11
N ASP A 160 -9.73 16.85 11.81
CA ASP A 160 -11.04 17.32 12.25
C ASP A 160 -11.87 17.88 11.08
N GLU A 161 -13.01 18.50 11.41
CA GLU A 161 -13.89 19.16 10.43
C GLU A 161 -13.21 20.35 9.72
N ASN A 162 -12.23 21.00 10.37
CA ASN A 162 -11.48 22.14 9.86
C ASN A 162 -10.17 21.74 9.15
N LEU A 163 -9.95 20.44 8.89
CA LEU A 163 -8.71 19.89 8.33
C LEU A 163 -7.47 20.13 9.22
N ILE A 164 -7.65 20.31 10.52
CA ILE A 164 -6.57 20.34 11.50
C ILE A 164 -6.22 18.90 11.85
N GLN A 165 -4.94 18.57 11.77
CA GLN A 165 -4.43 17.23 12.06
C GLN A 165 -4.65 16.88 13.55
N VAL A 166 -5.34 15.76 13.80
CA VAL A 166 -5.65 15.25 15.14
C VAL A 166 -4.72 14.09 15.52
N GLU A 167 -4.57 13.10 14.63
CA GLU A 167 -3.78 11.90 14.90
C GLU A 167 -3.19 11.36 13.59
N THR A 168 -1.93 10.92 13.62
CA THR A 168 -1.31 10.17 12.51
C THR A 168 -0.99 8.77 12.98
N VAL A 169 -1.34 7.79 12.16
CA VAL A 169 -1.16 6.37 12.41
C VAL A 169 -0.36 5.79 11.25
N ASP A 170 0.89 5.46 11.53
CA ASP A 170 1.77 4.82 10.55
C ASP A 170 1.35 3.40 10.25
N PHE A 171 1.64 2.94 9.03
CA PHE A 171 1.29 1.58 8.62
C PHE A 171 1.90 0.50 9.53
N HIS A 172 3.05 0.74 10.16
CA HIS A 172 3.66 -0.21 11.09
C HIS A 172 2.88 -0.37 12.41
N MET A 173 2.04 0.61 12.78
CA MET A 173 1.16 0.51 13.95
C MET A 173 -0.14 -0.21 13.60
N MET A 174 -0.50 -0.32 12.33
CA MET A 174 -1.75 -0.97 11.90
C MET A 174 -1.55 -2.49 11.87
N GLN A 175 -2.36 -3.23 12.61
CA GLN A 175 -2.37 -4.71 12.59
C GLN A 175 -3.40 -5.25 11.59
N LYS A 176 -4.60 -4.67 11.60
CA LYS A 176 -5.74 -5.16 10.81
C LYS A 176 -6.70 -4.05 10.45
N ALA A 177 -7.19 -4.04 9.21
CA ALA A 177 -8.37 -3.27 8.81
C ALA A 177 -9.54 -4.20 8.54
N THR A 178 -10.74 -3.80 8.95
CA THR A 178 -11.98 -4.54 8.70
C THR A 178 -13.01 -3.62 8.09
N LEU A 179 -13.69 -4.07 7.04
CA LEU A 179 -14.82 -3.40 6.42
C LEU A 179 -16.11 -4.15 6.77
N ALA A 180 -17.07 -3.45 7.35
CA ALA A 180 -18.40 -3.95 7.66
C ALA A 180 -19.46 -2.90 7.31
N ASP A 181 -20.24 -3.14 6.24
CA ASP A 181 -21.22 -2.19 5.70
C ASP A 181 -20.60 -0.79 5.45
N ARG A 182 -21.02 0.24 6.21
CA ARG A 182 -20.49 1.61 6.11
C ARG A 182 -19.37 1.90 7.09
N LEU A 183 -18.91 0.90 7.83
CA LEU A 183 -17.93 1.02 8.89
C LEU A 183 -16.59 0.46 8.44
N VAL A 184 -15.52 1.20 8.72
CA VAL A 184 -14.13 0.75 8.59
C VAL A 184 -13.50 0.80 9.96
N PHE A 185 -12.96 -0.33 10.41
CA PHE A 185 -12.25 -0.47 11.69
C PHE A 185 -10.78 -0.74 11.43
N VAL A 186 -9.90 -0.10 12.19
CA VAL A 186 -8.45 -0.26 12.12
C VAL A 186 -7.95 -0.63 13.51
N GLN A 187 -7.43 -1.84 13.65
CA GLN A 187 -6.80 -2.35 14.85
C GLN A 187 -5.32 -1.95 14.85
N LEU A 188 -4.88 -1.33 15.93
CA LEU A 188 -3.57 -0.73 16.14
C LEU A 188 -2.84 -1.46 17.27
N ILE A 189 -1.51 -1.55 17.17
CA ILE A 189 -0.64 -2.06 18.24
C ILE A 189 -0.69 -1.08 19.42
N ASN A 190 -0.95 -1.57 20.64
CA ASN A 190 -0.84 -0.75 21.84
C ASN A 190 0.64 -0.62 22.25
N GLN A 191 1.13 0.60 22.44
CA GLN A 191 2.54 0.85 22.79
C GLN A 191 2.88 0.44 24.23
N ALA A 192 1.88 0.24 25.11
CA ALA A 192 2.09 -0.10 26.52
C ALA A 192 2.23 -1.62 26.79
N THR A 193 1.55 -2.45 26.00
CA THR A 193 1.52 -3.92 26.13
C THR A 193 1.32 -4.51 24.73
N GLU A 194 2.27 -5.32 24.24
CA GLU A 194 2.18 -5.92 22.88
C GLU A 194 0.95 -6.82 22.68
N GLU A 195 0.30 -7.26 23.77
CA GLU A 195 -0.89 -8.12 23.73
C GLU A 195 -2.22 -7.35 23.61
N ASP A 196 -2.25 -6.05 23.92
CA ASP A 196 -3.46 -5.24 23.77
C ASP A 196 -3.47 -4.51 22.43
N SER A 197 -4.64 -4.43 21.81
CA SER A 197 -4.82 -3.73 20.54
C SER A 197 -5.88 -2.64 20.68
N ARG A 198 -5.57 -1.41 20.27
CA ARG A 198 -6.54 -0.31 20.18
C ARG A 198 -7.28 -0.41 18.85
N THR A 199 -8.60 -0.24 18.82
CA THR A 199 -9.35 -0.17 17.55
C THR A 199 -9.89 1.23 17.31
N VAL A 200 -9.59 1.80 16.14
CA VAL A 200 -10.16 3.06 15.65
C VAL A 200 -11.24 2.73 14.62
N GLY A 201 -12.42 3.36 14.74
CA GLY A 201 -13.57 3.09 13.90
C GLY A 201 -14.08 4.33 13.16
N PHE A 202 -14.42 4.16 11.89
CA PHE A 202 -14.91 5.23 11.01
C PHE A 202 -16.22 4.83 10.35
N LYS A 203 -17.22 5.71 10.40
CA LYS A 203 -18.50 5.55 9.71
C LYS A 203 -18.58 6.48 8.51
N LEU A 204 -18.75 5.91 7.32
CA LEU A 204 -18.83 6.67 6.07
C LEU A 204 -20.28 6.83 5.60
N VAL A 205 -20.49 7.75 4.67
CA VAL A 205 -21.82 8.10 4.13
C VAL A 205 -22.52 6.91 3.45
N SER A 206 -21.75 5.97 2.89
CA SER A 206 -22.26 4.80 2.17
C SER A 206 -21.28 3.62 2.22
N GLU A 207 -21.78 2.41 1.94
CA GLU A 207 -20.95 1.21 1.80
C GLU A 207 -19.92 1.37 0.68
N LYS A 208 -20.28 2.07 -0.40
CA LYS A 208 -19.34 2.39 -1.50
C LYS A 208 -18.20 3.29 -1.03
N ALA A 209 -18.49 4.28 -0.19
CA ALA A 209 -17.47 5.16 0.40
C ALA A 209 -16.57 4.37 1.36
N ALA A 210 -17.13 3.52 2.21
CA ALA A 210 -16.38 2.65 3.12
C ALA A 210 -15.47 1.68 2.36
N LYS A 211 -15.98 1.04 1.30
CA LYS A 211 -15.19 0.22 0.36
C LYS A 211 -14.07 1.04 -0.28
N ALA A 212 -14.31 2.30 -0.63
CA ALA A 212 -13.31 3.18 -1.23
C ALA A 212 -12.17 3.49 -0.26
N LEU A 213 -12.46 3.87 0.99
CA LEU A 213 -11.45 4.10 2.02
C LEU A 213 -10.64 2.84 2.30
N TYR A 214 -11.31 1.72 2.57
CA TYR A 214 -10.66 0.44 2.85
C TYR A 214 -9.72 0.01 1.72
N ARG A 215 -10.18 0.13 0.46
CA ARG A 215 -9.33 -0.14 -0.71
C ARG A 215 -8.20 0.86 -0.86
N CYS A 216 -8.44 2.14 -0.57
CA CYS A 216 -7.39 3.15 -0.61
C CYS A 216 -6.27 2.79 0.36
N MET A 217 -6.59 2.52 1.63
CA MET A 217 -5.60 2.13 2.64
C MET A 217 -4.82 0.88 2.24
N THR A 218 -5.51 -0.19 1.85
CA THR A 218 -4.87 -1.48 1.54
C THR A 218 -4.04 -1.44 0.25
N GLU A 219 -4.50 -0.72 -0.78
CA GLU A 219 -3.76 -0.56 -2.02
C GLU A 219 -2.56 0.39 -1.85
N THR A 220 -2.70 1.47 -1.06
CA THR A 220 -1.60 2.39 -0.73
C THR A 220 -0.52 1.69 0.07
N HIS A 221 -0.88 0.98 1.15
CA HIS A 221 0.05 0.14 1.89
C HIS A 221 0.81 -0.82 0.97
N SER A 222 0.07 -1.54 0.12
CA SER A 222 0.66 -2.52 -0.80
C SER A 222 1.64 -1.91 -1.79
N PHE A 223 1.40 -0.67 -2.22
CA PHE A 223 2.23 0.04 -3.19
C PHE A 223 3.53 0.57 -2.55
N TYR A 224 3.45 1.20 -1.38
CA TYR A 224 4.60 1.87 -0.76
C TYR A 224 5.42 0.99 0.19
N ARG A 225 4.83 -0.05 0.79
CA ARG A 225 5.48 -0.82 1.85
C ARG A 225 5.83 -2.26 1.48
N CYS A 226 5.34 -2.78 0.37
CA CYS A 226 5.52 -4.19 0.03
C CYS A 226 6.29 -4.39 -1.26
N ASP A 227 7.33 -5.23 -1.20
CA ASP A 227 8.25 -5.47 -2.32
C ASP A 227 7.57 -6.11 -3.53
N THR A 228 6.57 -6.97 -3.30
CA THR A 228 5.80 -7.56 -4.38
C THR A 228 4.33 -7.69 -4.01
N VAL A 229 3.46 -7.48 -5.00
CA VAL A 229 2.02 -7.75 -4.87
C VAL A 229 1.76 -9.26 -4.64
N ARG A 230 2.69 -10.14 -5.02
CA ARG A 230 2.56 -11.60 -4.85
C ARG A 230 2.55 -12.02 -3.38
N SER A 231 3.37 -11.43 -2.51
CA SER A 231 3.39 -11.82 -1.09
C SER A 231 2.10 -11.44 -0.36
N ILE A 232 1.58 -10.22 -0.60
CA ILE A 232 0.31 -9.76 -0.02
C ILE A 232 -0.88 -10.53 -0.56
N VAL A 233 -0.96 -10.75 -1.88
CA VAL A 233 -2.08 -11.51 -2.47
C VAL A 233 -2.05 -12.99 -2.02
N ALA A 234 -0.86 -13.54 -1.77
CA ALA A 234 -0.71 -14.88 -1.19
C ALA A 234 -1.10 -14.93 0.30
N THR A 235 -0.69 -13.97 1.12
CA THR A 235 -1.10 -13.91 2.54
C THR A 235 -2.57 -13.52 2.72
N GLN A 236 -3.13 -12.74 1.79
CA GLN A 236 -4.56 -12.41 1.70
C GLN A 236 -5.44 -13.62 1.35
N TYR A 237 -4.86 -14.68 0.78
CA TYR A 237 -5.54 -15.97 0.54
C TYR A 237 -5.38 -16.97 1.69
N CYS A 238 -4.40 -16.79 2.59
CA CYS A 238 -3.91 -17.91 3.39
C CYS A 238 -4.31 -17.93 4.87
N ARG A 239 -5.16 -17.02 5.37
CA ARG A 239 -5.54 -17.02 6.80
C ARG A 239 -7.02 -16.83 7.17
N ASP A 240 -7.95 -16.96 6.22
CA ASP A 240 -9.37 -17.19 6.56
C ASP A 240 -10.00 -18.23 5.62
N LEU A 241 -9.79 -19.51 5.96
CA LEU A 241 -10.33 -20.67 5.23
C LEU A 241 -11.87 -20.72 5.25
N LYS A 242 -12.53 -19.91 6.10
CA LYS A 242 -14.00 -19.77 6.14
C LYS A 242 -14.53 -18.59 5.30
N GLY A 243 -13.72 -17.54 5.07
CA GLY A 243 -14.12 -16.35 4.29
C GLY A 243 -13.83 -16.45 2.79
N THR A 244 -12.84 -17.26 2.42
CA THR A 244 -12.38 -17.40 1.02
C THR A 244 -13.42 -18.10 0.14
N PHE A 245 -14.12 -19.13 0.64
CA PHE A 245 -15.16 -19.84 -0.11
C PHE A 245 -16.45 -19.03 -0.26
N VAL A 246 -16.72 -18.13 0.68
CA VAL A 246 -17.94 -17.32 0.70
C VAL A 246 -17.83 -16.14 -0.28
N SER A 247 -16.65 -15.54 -0.43
CA SER A 247 -16.44 -14.41 -1.36
C SER A 247 -16.42 -14.79 -2.85
N LEU A 248 -16.17 -16.07 -3.17
CA LEU A 248 -16.15 -16.58 -4.55
C LEU A 248 -17.54 -16.97 -5.08
N PHE A 249 -18.52 -17.17 -4.19
CA PHE A 249 -19.89 -17.59 -4.56
C PHE A 249 -20.99 -16.62 -4.11
N ASN A 250 -20.66 -15.58 -3.32
CA ASN A 250 -21.60 -14.51 -3.00
C ASN A 250 -20.86 -13.20 -2.66
N GLU A 251 -20.97 -12.19 -3.53
CA GLU A 251 -20.44 -10.84 -3.26
C GLU A 251 -21.20 -10.08 -2.15
N ASN A 252 -22.31 -10.64 -1.63
CA ASN A 252 -23.23 -10.00 -0.68
C ASN A 252 -23.30 -10.64 0.73
N THR A 253 -22.33 -11.46 1.12
CA THR A 253 -22.31 -11.98 2.50
C THR A 253 -21.82 -10.94 3.51
N SER A 254 -22.62 -10.75 4.56
CA SER A 254 -22.46 -9.84 5.70
C SER A 254 -21.30 -10.16 6.65
N LEU A 255 -20.39 -11.06 6.28
CA LEU A 255 -19.19 -11.39 7.03
C LEU A 255 -18.04 -10.53 6.47
N GLY A 256 -17.68 -9.48 7.22
CA GLY A 256 -16.83 -8.37 6.79
C GLY A 256 -15.49 -8.77 6.16
N LYS A 257 -15.03 -7.95 5.21
CA LYS A 257 -13.72 -8.13 4.57
C LYS A 257 -12.64 -7.70 5.55
N THR A 258 -11.76 -8.63 5.91
CA THR A 258 -10.62 -8.38 6.80
C THR A 258 -9.34 -8.31 6.00
N TYR A 259 -8.51 -7.30 6.24
CA TYR A 259 -7.15 -7.16 5.72
C TYR A 259 -6.18 -7.08 6.89
N ILE A 260 -5.14 -7.91 6.86
CA ILE A 260 -4.11 -7.95 7.89
C ILE A 260 -2.88 -7.23 7.32
N PHE A 261 -2.40 -6.21 8.03
CA PHE A 261 -1.17 -5.50 7.71
C PHE A 261 -0.01 -6.32 8.28
N ASP A 262 0.51 -7.27 7.49
CA ASP A 262 1.68 -8.06 7.89
C ASP A 262 2.97 -7.26 7.57
N ILE A 263 3.17 -6.14 8.27
CA ILE A 263 4.47 -5.46 8.32
C ILE A 263 5.10 -5.80 9.65
N LYS A 264 5.97 -6.82 9.67
CA LYS A 264 6.75 -7.07 10.88
C LYS A 264 7.85 -6.02 11.10
N ARG A 265 8.33 -5.36 10.02
CA ARG A 265 9.23 -4.17 10.02
C ARG A 265 9.17 -3.45 8.66
N THR A 266 9.27 -2.13 8.61
CA THR A 266 9.44 -1.36 7.36
C THR A 266 10.81 -1.60 6.73
N SER A 267 11.02 -1.33 5.43
CA SER A 267 12.34 -1.52 4.78
C SER A 267 13.46 -0.72 5.48
N GLN A 268 13.12 0.47 5.99
CA GLN A 268 14.00 1.31 6.77
C GLN A 268 14.22 0.78 8.19
N GLU A 269 13.20 0.22 8.85
CA GLU A 269 13.37 -0.49 10.14
C GLU A 269 14.15 -1.80 10.00
N VAL A 270 14.02 -2.53 8.88
CA VAL A 270 14.87 -3.68 8.57
C VAL A 270 16.30 -3.20 8.37
N HIS A 271 16.52 -2.13 7.60
CA HIS A 271 17.85 -1.58 7.38
C HIS A 271 18.48 -1.05 8.66
N ASP A 272 17.73 -0.31 9.48
CA ASP A 272 18.17 0.24 10.76
C ASP A 272 18.36 -0.86 11.81
N HIS A 273 17.52 -1.89 11.81
CA HIS A 273 17.67 -3.03 12.71
C HIS A 273 18.88 -3.87 12.32
N VAL A 274 19.05 -4.18 11.04
CA VAL A 274 20.23 -4.88 10.51
C VAL A 274 21.47 -4.04 10.78
N ARG A 275 21.45 -2.73 10.50
CA ARG A 275 22.57 -1.83 10.79
C ARG A 275 22.90 -1.79 12.27
N ARG A 276 21.92 -1.67 13.16
CA ARG A 276 22.13 -1.72 14.62
C ARG A 276 22.66 -3.07 15.08
N LYS A 277 22.17 -4.18 14.53
CA LYS A 277 22.63 -5.54 14.85
C LYS A 277 24.07 -5.76 14.36
N LEU A 278 24.41 -5.26 13.17
CA LEU A 278 25.76 -5.27 12.60
C LEU A 278 26.73 -4.37 13.37
N TYR A 279 26.33 -3.17 13.80
CA TYR A 279 27.17 -2.33 14.65
C TYR A 279 27.38 -2.93 16.03
N LYS A 280 26.37 -3.60 16.60
CA LYS A 280 26.50 -4.31 17.86
C LYS A 280 27.50 -5.48 17.70
N MET A 281 27.33 -6.29 16.65
CA MET A 281 28.28 -7.36 16.30
C MET A 281 29.68 -6.83 15.99
N SER A 282 29.82 -5.68 15.33
CA SER A 282 31.12 -5.05 15.03
C SER A 282 31.81 -4.55 16.30
N ASN A 283 31.06 -3.95 17.22
CA ASN A 283 31.59 -3.54 18.53
C ASN A 283 31.94 -4.77 19.37
N ASP A 284 31.13 -5.83 19.33
CA ASP A 284 31.40 -7.09 20.02
C ASP A 284 32.71 -7.72 19.47
N ILE A 285 32.94 -7.69 18.15
CA ILE A 285 34.18 -8.14 17.47
C ILE A 285 35.41 -7.27 17.84
N GLU A 286 35.25 -5.95 17.96
CA GLU A 286 36.34 -5.05 18.39
C GLU A 286 36.73 -5.25 19.86
N THR A 287 35.78 -5.61 20.73
CA THR A 287 36.11 -6.03 22.12
C THR A 287 36.74 -7.42 22.21
N GLU A 288 36.44 -8.33 21.27
CA GLU A 288 36.98 -9.70 21.27
C GLU A 288 38.42 -9.78 20.73
N THR A 289 38.85 -8.86 19.86
CA THR A 289 40.23 -8.86 19.32
C THR A 289 41.30 -8.39 20.31
N ASN A 290 40.92 -7.73 21.41
CA ASN A 290 41.87 -7.24 22.43
C ASN A 290 41.95 -8.09 23.70
N SER A 291 41.23 -9.22 23.79
CA SER A 291 41.10 -9.97 25.05
C SER A 291 41.27 -11.48 24.85
N THR A 292 42.42 -11.90 24.31
CA THR A 292 42.88 -13.28 24.44
C THR A 292 43.18 -13.59 25.91
N ALA A 293 42.20 -14.07 26.66
CA ALA A 293 42.37 -15.06 27.74
C ALA A 293 41.04 -15.38 28.44
N THR A 294 40.81 -16.69 28.61
CA THR A 294 39.94 -17.34 29.60
C THR A 294 38.41 -17.44 29.39
N ASN A 295 38.00 -18.70 29.09
CA ASN A 295 36.86 -19.48 29.62
C ASN A 295 35.39 -19.20 29.22
N MET A 296 34.85 -20.24 28.54
CA MET A 296 33.54 -20.90 28.69
C MET A 296 32.22 -20.25 28.17
N SER A 297 31.65 -20.96 27.18
CA SER A 297 30.23 -21.37 26.97
C SER A 297 29.12 -20.33 26.76
N ASN A 298 28.57 -20.25 25.54
CA ASN A 298 27.21 -20.70 25.13
C ASN A 298 26.76 -20.03 23.81
N ASP A 299 26.45 -20.85 22.79
CA ASP A 299 26.10 -20.46 21.40
C ASP A 299 24.69 -19.84 21.25
N PRO A 300 24.51 -18.77 20.44
CA PRO A 300 23.19 -18.29 19.99
C PRO A 300 22.82 -18.59 18.51
N GLU A 301 23.64 -19.31 17.74
CA GLU A 301 23.39 -19.57 16.30
C GLU A 301 22.25 -20.58 15.99
N GLU A 302 21.77 -21.35 16.96
CA GLU A 302 20.74 -22.38 16.73
C GLU A 302 19.31 -21.83 16.52
N THR A 303 19.03 -20.57 16.90
CA THR A 303 17.64 -20.05 16.97
C THR A 303 17.09 -19.50 15.65
N GLU A 304 17.89 -18.85 14.82
CA GLU A 304 17.42 -18.32 13.53
C GLU A 304 17.30 -19.43 12.46
N VAL A 305 18.27 -20.34 12.41
CA VAL A 305 18.25 -21.50 11.49
C VAL A 305 17.10 -22.46 11.82
N SER A 306 16.79 -22.65 13.11
CA SER A 306 15.62 -23.44 13.52
C SER A 306 14.30 -22.76 13.15
N SER A 307 14.17 -21.44 13.29
CA SER A 307 12.96 -20.71 12.93
C SER A 307 12.62 -20.78 11.42
N LEU A 308 13.64 -20.68 10.56
CA LEU A 308 13.49 -20.82 9.11
C LEU A 308 13.18 -22.26 8.70
N ARG A 309 13.86 -23.24 9.31
CA ARG A 309 13.55 -24.66 9.09
C ARG A 309 12.11 -25.00 9.51
N ASN A 310 11.64 -24.45 10.64
CA ASN A 310 10.28 -24.65 11.12
C ASN A 310 9.24 -24.07 10.15
N THR A 311 9.53 -22.91 9.54
CA THR A 311 8.63 -22.27 8.57
C THR A 311 8.56 -23.07 7.27
N VAL A 312 9.71 -23.52 6.75
CA VAL A 312 9.77 -24.39 5.57
C VAL A 312 9.06 -25.72 5.82
N GLN A 313 9.23 -26.30 7.01
CA GLN A 313 8.58 -27.54 7.38
C GLN A 313 7.06 -27.35 7.50
N THR A 314 6.59 -26.27 8.11
CA THR A 314 5.15 -25.95 8.20
C THR A 314 4.51 -25.81 6.82
N VAL A 315 5.20 -25.19 5.86
CA VAL A 315 4.72 -25.07 4.48
C VAL A 315 4.69 -26.44 3.79
N LYS A 316 5.73 -27.27 3.96
CA LYS A 316 5.73 -28.65 3.43
C LYS A 316 4.59 -29.48 4.02
N ASP A 317 4.41 -29.44 5.34
CA ASP A 317 3.35 -30.15 6.07
C ASP A 317 1.94 -29.65 5.70
N SER A 318 1.82 -28.43 5.17
CA SER A 318 0.56 -27.89 4.66
C SER A 318 0.16 -28.46 3.30
N LEU A 319 1.14 -28.96 2.53
CA LEU A 319 0.98 -29.50 1.18
C LEU A 319 1.03 -31.04 1.15
N THR A 320 1.28 -31.69 2.29
CA THR A 320 1.23 -33.15 2.43
C THR A 320 -0.19 -33.66 2.59
N CYS A 321 -0.45 -34.82 1.99
CA CYS A 321 -1.73 -35.50 2.05
C CYS A 321 -2.08 -35.81 3.50
N ARG A 322 -3.26 -35.37 3.95
CA ARG A 322 -3.73 -35.58 5.33
C ARG A 322 -4.15 -37.02 5.65
N ILE A 323 -4.01 -37.94 4.70
CA ILE A 323 -4.34 -39.36 4.86
C ILE A 323 -3.06 -40.18 5.03
N CYS A 324 -2.15 -40.13 4.06
CA CYS A 324 -0.89 -40.87 4.17
C CYS A 324 0.23 -40.09 4.85
N MET A 325 0.08 -38.77 5.03
CA MET A 325 1.10 -37.84 5.55
C MET A 325 2.46 -37.91 4.82
N ASN A 326 2.49 -38.51 3.62
CA ASN A 326 3.73 -38.83 2.90
C ASN A 326 3.78 -38.12 1.55
N ALA A 327 2.76 -38.31 0.71
CA ALA A 327 2.72 -37.71 -0.63
C ALA A 327 2.06 -36.33 -0.66
N ASN A 328 2.42 -35.48 -1.62
CA ASN A 328 1.79 -34.18 -1.81
C ASN A 328 0.32 -34.29 -2.24
N ILE A 329 -0.49 -33.32 -1.80
CA ILE A 329 -1.87 -33.16 -2.22
C ILE A 329 -1.90 -32.90 -3.72
N SER A 330 -2.67 -33.71 -4.46
CA SER A 330 -2.70 -33.70 -5.94
C SER A 330 -4.11 -33.91 -6.50
N THR A 331 -5.12 -33.92 -5.63
CA THR A 331 -6.52 -34.15 -6.03
C THR A 331 -7.47 -33.22 -5.30
N VAL A 332 -8.58 -32.91 -5.98
CA VAL A 332 -9.72 -32.20 -5.44
C VAL A 332 -10.93 -33.12 -5.37
N LEU A 333 -11.65 -33.06 -4.25
CA LEU A 333 -12.85 -33.85 -3.98
C LEU A 333 -14.09 -33.05 -4.37
N CYS A 334 -14.88 -33.51 -5.34
CA CYS A 334 -16.12 -32.86 -5.78
C CYS A 334 -17.35 -33.50 -5.09
N PRO A 335 -18.37 -32.71 -4.72
CA PRO A 335 -18.56 -31.30 -5.06
C PRO A 335 -17.87 -30.31 -4.12
N CYS A 336 -17.37 -30.75 -2.95
CA CYS A 336 -16.94 -29.85 -1.88
C CYS A 336 -15.67 -29.03 -2.17
N GLY A 337 -14.88 -29.40 -3.18
CA GLY A 337 -13.70 -28.64 -3.61
C GLY A 337 -12.48 -28.74 -2.70
N HIS A 338 -12.50 -29.61 -1.68
CA HIS A 338 -11.40 -29.71 -0.72
C HIS A 338 -10.19 -30.46 -1.28
N LEU A 339 -9.00 -29.91 -1.04
CA LEU A 339 -7.68 -30.43 -1.41
C LEU A 339 -7.04 -31.08 -0.18
N VAL A 340 -7.34 -32.35 0.06
CA VAL A 340 -6.99 -33.03 1.33
C VAL A 340 -6.03 -34.18 1.14
N CYS A 341 -6.03 -34.77 -0.06
CA CYS A 341 -5.37 -36.04 -0.29
C CYS A 341 -4.62 -36.13 -1.62
N CYS A 342 -3.63 -37.01 -1.64
CA CYS A 342 -2.88 -37.36 -2.83
C CYS A 342 -3.71 -38.30 -3.72
N ARG A 343 -3.26 -38.47 -4.96
CA ARG A 343 -3.87 -39.36 -5.95
C ARG A 343 -4.03 -40.81 -5.49
N ALA A 344 -3.15 -41.33 -4.64
CA ALA A 344 -3.22 -42.69 -4.13
C ALA A 344 -4.28 -42.86 -3.02
N CYS A 345 -4.46 -41.83 -2.18
CA CYS A 345 -5.40 -41.88 -1.07
C CYS A 345 -6.84 -41.54 -1.48
N ALA A 346 -7.02 -40.68 -2.47
CA ALA A 346 -8.34 -40.19 -2.87
C ALA A 346 -9.37 -41.30 -3.24
N PRO A 347 -9.01 -42.38 -3.96
CA PRO A 347 -9.96 -43.44 -4.31
C PRO A 347 -10.51 -44.25 -3.11
N HIS A 348 -9.84 -44.17 -1.96
CA HIS A 348 -10.15 -44.96 -0.76
C HIS A 348 -11.11 -44.26 0.21
N ILE A 349 -11.51 -43.01 -0.10
CA ILE A 349 -12.43 -42.22 0.71
C ILE A 349 -13.75 -42.01 -0.04
N LYS A 350 -14.87 -42.20 0.66
CA LYS A 350 -16.22 -41.99 0.12
C LYS A 350 -16.84 -40.66 0.56
N GLU A 351 -16.32 -40.09 1.64
CA GLU A 351 -16.71 -38.80 2.20
C GLU A 351 -15.47 -37.94 2.43
N CYS A 352 -15.61 -36.63 2.30
CA CYS A 352 -14.52 -35.69 2.50
C CYS A 352 -14.07 -35.70 3.97
N PRO A 353 -12.77 -35.92 4.28
CA PRO A 353 -12.30 -35.92 5.66
C PRO A 353 -12.45 -34.58 6.39
N LEU A 354 -12.60 -33.46 5.66
CA LEU A 354 -12.73 -32.13 6.24
C LEU A 354 -14.19 -31.70 6.49
N CYS A 355 -15.09 -31.98 5.54
CA CYS A 355 -16.47 -31.49 5.60
C CYS A 355 -17.52 -32.60 5.60
N ARG A 356 -17.11 -33.87 5.50
CA ARG A 356 -17.96 -35.07 5.44
C ARG A 356 -18.94 -35.13 4.28
N GLU A 357 -18.82 -34.21 3.32
CA GLU A 357 -19.59 -34.23 2.08
C GLU A 357 -19.29 -35.50 1.26
N LYS A 358 -20.33 -36.10 0.66
CA LYS A 358 -20.17 -37.30 -0.16
C LYS A 358 -19.41 -36.98 -1.45
N ILE A 359 -18.41 -37.80 -1.76
CA ILE A 359 -17.54 -37.59 -2.92
C ILE A 359 -18.22 -38.16 -4.16
N ILE A 360 -18.58 -37.28 -5.08
CA ILE A 360 -19.21 -37.62 -6.37
C ILE A 360 -18.13 -37.82 -7.45
N ARG A 361 -17.06 -37.02 -7.42
CA ARG A 361 -15.98 -37.07 -8.40
C ARG A 361 -14.65 -36.67 -7.77
N ILE A 362 -13.56 -37.31 -8.18
CA ILE A 362 -12.20 -36.95 -7.79
C ILE A 362 -11.50 -36.40 -9.04
N GLN A 363 -10.94 -35.21 -8.94
CA GLN A 363 -10.29 -34.54 -10.07
C GLN A 363 -8.82 -34.30 -9.74
N LYS A 364 -7.92 -34.70 -10.64
CA LYS A 364 -6.48 -34.39 -10.51
C LYS A 364 -6.26 -32.90 -10.77
N ILE A 365 -5.41 -32.29 -9.95
CA ILE A 365 -4.96 -30.91 -10.10
C ILE A 365 -3.43 -30.86 -10.22
N TYR A 366 -2.91 -29.80 -10.80
CA TYR A 366 -1.47 -29.53 -10.91
C TYR A 366 -1.16 -28.27 -10.11
N LEU A 367 -0.24 -28.38 -9.15
CA LEU A 367 0.17 -27.26 -8.30
C LEU A 367 1.48 -26.64 -8.83
N PRO A 368 1.63 -25.30 -8.79
CA PRO A 368 2.74 -24.57 -9.44
C PRO A 368 4.14 -24.83 -8.85
N PHE A 369 4.25 -25.71 -7.85
CA PHE A 369 5.52 -26.11 -7.23
C PHE A 369 6.05 -27.46 -7.76
N GLU A 370 5.27 -28.19 -8.56
CA GLU A 370 5.68 -29.50 -9.11
C GLU A 370 6.78 -29.38 -10.19
N SER A 371 7.02 -28.19 -10.75
CA SER A 371 8.03 -27.95 -11.79
C SER A 371 9.44 -27.66 -11.26
N PHE A 372 9.65 -27.58 -9.95
CA PHE A 372 10.98 -27.36 -9.36
C PHE A 372 11.69 -28.65 -8.90
N THR A 373 10.98 -29.77 -8.84
CA THR A 373 11.54 -31.06 -8.38
C THR A 373 11.86 -32.03 -9.51
N ALA A 374 11.56 -31.68 -10.76
CA ALA A 374 11.74 -32.57 -11.90
C ALA A 374 13.16 -32.61 -12.50
N ASN A 375 14.12 -31.83 -11.97
CA ASN A 375 15.49 -31.78 -12.49
C ASN A 375 16.55 -32.47 -11.62
N ASN A 376 16.18 -33.22 -10.57
CA ASN A 376 17.15 -33.86 -9.66
C ASN A 376 16.85 -35.35 -9.40
N SER A 377 16.32 -36.10 -10.38
CA SER A 377 16.13 -37.55 -10.20
C SER A 377 16.39 -38.43 -11.42
N ASP A 378 17.13 -37.96 -12.41
CA ASP A 378 17.59 -38.79 -13.55
C ASP A 378 19.12 -38.64 -13.76
N GLU A 379 19.91 -38.70 -12.70
CA GLU A 379 21.34 -39.03 -12.75
C GLU A 379 21.71 -39.77 -11.46
N ASP A 380 21.44 -41.08 -11.44
CA ASP A 380 22.41 -42.09 -11.01
C ASP A 380 21.81 -43.49 -11.20
N SER A 381 22.60 -44.30 -11.90
CA SER A 381 22.54 -45.73 -12.23
C SER A 381 21.84 -46.67 -11.26
#